data_AF-A0A1W9VH66-F1
#
_entry.id   AF-A0A1W9VH66-F1
#
_cell.length_a   1.000
_cell.length_b   1.000
_cell.length_c   1.000
_cell.angle_alpha   90.00
_cell.angle_beta   90.00
_cell.angle_gamma   90.00
#
_symmetry.space_group_name_H-M   'P 1'
#
loop_
_entity.id
_entity.type
_entity.pdbx_description
1 polymer ?
#
loop_
_entity_poly.entity_id
_entity_poly.type
_entity_poly.pdbx_seq_one_letter_code
_entity_poly.pdbx_strand_id
1 'polypeptide(L)'
;MEILYIVLAMIVVGLIIGYIAGLIWKDDRKGDYLVAVIAAVITGLLDFFVIPMMGFSDTLKWVGVAMEPPLVALGVLWLIRYAKRNQ
;
A
#
# COMPACT_ATOMS: atom_id res chain seq x y z
N MET A 1 -2.97 -1.93 -21.08
CA MET A 1 -2.09 -3.05 -20.66
C MET A 1 -1.22 -2.65 -19.47
N GLU A 2 -0.48 -1.54 -19.55
CA GLU A 2 0.43 -1.10 -18.48
C GLU A 2 -0.25 -0.83 -17.12
N ILE A 3 -1.34 -0.07 -17.09
CA ILE A 3 -2.14 0.18 -15.87
C ILE A 3 -2.66 -1.13 -15.26
N LEU A 4 -3.07 -2.10 -16.08
CA LEU A 4 -3.57 -3.38 -15.59
C LEU A 4 -2.47 -4.15 -14.83
N TYR A 5 -1.23 -4.13 -15.35
CA TYR A 5 -0.08 -4.74 -14.68
C TYR A 5 0.27 -4.04 -13.37
N ILE A 6 0.17 -2.72 -13.32
CA ILE A 6 0.39 -1.95 -12.09
C ILE A 6 -0.65 -2.31 -11.04
N VAL A 7 -1.94 -2.33 -11.40
CA VAL A 7 -3.01 -2.72 -10.47
C VAL A 7 -2.81 -4.15 -9.97
N LEU A 8 -2.46 -5.09 -10.85
CA LEU A 8 -2.12 -6.46 -10.45
C LEU A 8 -0.93 -6.50 -9.48
N ALA A 9 0.13 -5.75 -9.77
CA ALA A 9 1.29 -5.65 -8.88
C ALA A 9 0.90 -5.08 -7.51
N MET A 10 0.06 -4.03 -7.48
CA MET A 10 -0.40 -3.42 -6.22
C MET A 10 -1.30 -4.35 -5.41
N ILE A 11 -2.12 -5.18 -6.06
CA ILE A 11 -2.89 -6.22 -5.37
C ILE A 11 -1.94 -7.22 -4.71
N VAL A 12 -0.93 -7.70 -5.44
CA VAL A 12 0.08 -8.62 -4.88
C VAL A 12 0.81 -7.99 -3.69
N VAL A 13 1.25 -6.74 -3.84
CA VAL A 13 1.89 -5.97 -2.75
C VAL A 13 0.96 -5.84 -1.54
N GLY A 14 -0.30 -5.45 -1.75
CA GLY A 14 -1.29 -5.32 -0.69
C GLY A 14 -1.55 -6.64 0.03
N LEU A 15 -1.57 -7.77 -0.67
CA LEU A 15 -1.69 -9.09 -0.07
C LEU A 15 -0.47 -9.47 0.78
N ILE A 16 0.74 -9.24 0.27
CA ILE A 16 2.00 -9.46 1.00
C ILE A 16 2.01 -8.62 2.28
N ILE A 17 1.62 -7.36 2.17
CA ILE A 17 1.64 -6.42 3.28
C ILE A 17 0.54 -6.71 4.30
N GLY A 18 -0.66 -7.10 3.86
CA GLY A 18 -1.71 -7.58 4.75
C GLY A 18 -1.26 -8.80 5.55
N TYR A 19 -0.52 -9.72 4.91
CA TYR A 19 0.09 -10.87 5.59
C TYR A 19 1.15 -10.44 6.62
N ILE A 20 2.09 -9.58 6.22
CA ILE A 20 3.15 -9.05 7.10
C ILE A 20 2.54 -8.32 8.30
N ALA A 21 1.53 -7.47 8.08
CA ALA A 21 0.84 -6.77 9.16
C ALA A 21 0.19 -7.74 10.16
N GLY A 22 -0.43 -8.82 9.65
CA GLY A 22 -0.98 -9.88 10.49
C GLY A 22 0.09 -10.60 11.33
N LEU A 23 1.33 -10.69 10.86
CA LEU A 23 2.46 -11.23 11.62
C LEU A 23 3.01 -10.25 12.65
N ILE A 24 3.11 -8.97 12.30
CA ILE A 24 3.65 -7.93 13.19
C ILE A 24 2.73 -7.71 14.38
N TRP A 25 1.43 -7.50 14.13
CA TRP A 25 0.51 -7.07 15.17
C TRP A 25 -0.26 -8.21 15.84
N LYS A 26 -0.28 -9.43 15.27
CA LYS A 26 -0.91 -10.66 15.82
C LYS A 26 -2.37 -10.51 16.31
N ASP A 27 -3.00 -9.37 16.05
CA ASP A 27 -4.38 -9.04 16.39
C ASP A 27 -5.36 -9.69 15.40
N ASP A 28 -6.66 -9.49 15.62
CA ASP A 28 -7.72 -9.98 14.74
C ASP A 28 -7.46 -9.55 13.28
N ARG A 29 -7.23 -10.54 12.41
CA ARG A 29 -6.83 -10.35 11.00
C ARG A 29 -8.00 -9.92 10.11
N LYS A 30 -9.21 -9.79 10.66
CA LYS A 30 -10.42 -9.49 9.91
C LYS A 30 -10.32 -8.11 9.25
N GLY A 31 -10.27 -8.11 7.93
CA GLY A 31 -10.24 -6.89 7.11
C GLY A 31 -8.84 -6.40 6.74
N ASP A 32 -7.77 -6.91 7.35
CA ASP A 32 -6.40 -6.44 7.10
C ASP A 32 -5.99 -6.56 5.63
N TYR A 33 -6.29 -7.69 4.99
CA TYR A 33 -5.99 -7.90 3.58
C TYR A 33 -6.75 -6.95 2.66
N LEU A 34 -8.04 -6.74 2.93
CA LEU A 34 -8.86 -5.85 2.10
C LEU A 34 -8.37 -4.40 2.23
N VAL A 35 -8.12 -3.96 3.46
CA VAL A 35 -7.61 -2.61 3.73
C VAL A 35 -6.22 -2.42 3.12
N ALA A 36 -5.31 -3.40 3.27
CA ALA A 36 -3.97 -3.33 2.68
C ALA A 36 -4.01 -3.27 1.15
N VAL A 37 -4.86 -4.08 0.51
CA VAL A 37 -5.03 -4.07 -0.95
C VAL A 37 -5.60 -2.74 -1.42
N ILE A 38 -6.64 -2.22 -0.78
CA ILE A 38 -7.22 -0.92 -1.15
C ILE A 38 -6.19 0.20 -0.98
N ALA A 39 -5.49 0.23 0.15
CA ALA A 39 -4.46 1.23 0.42
C ALA A 39 -3.33 1.15 -0.63
N ALA A 40 -2.81 -0.04 -0.91
CA ALA A 40 -1.74 -0.23 -1.89
C ALA A 40 -2.19 0.14 -3.32
N VAL A 41 -3.40 -0.22 -3.73
CA VAL A 41 -3.91 0.11 -5.07
C VAL A 41 -4.12 1.61 -5.22
N ILE A 42 -4.73 2.27 -4.24
CA ILE A 42 -4.96 3.72 -4.30
C ILE A 42 -3.63 4.47 -4.34
N THR A 43 -2.70 4.14 -3.44
CA THR A 43 -1.38 4.79 -3.39
C THR A 43 -0.59 4.53 -4.67
N GLY A 44 -0.48 3.28 -5.12
CA GLY A 44 0.29 2.97 -6.34
C GLY A 44 -0.27 3.62 -7.60
N LEU A 45 -1.59 3.81 -7.68
CA LEU A 45 -2.20 4.59 -8.76
C LEU A 45 -1.87 6.09 -8.63
N LEU A 46 -1.98 6.65 -7.42
CA LEU A 46 -1.60 8.04 -7.18
C LEU A 46 -0.14 8.26 -7.57
N ASP A 47 0.78 7.41 -7.13
CA ASP A 47 2.21 7.55 -7.43
C ASP A 47 2.51 7.47 -8.92
N PHE A 48 1.82 6.56 -9.62
CA PHE A 48 2.00 6.40 -11.05
C PHE A 48 1.61 7.66 -11.85
N PHE A 49 0.61 8.41 -11.40
CA PHE A 49 0.16 9.64 -12.06
C PHE A 49 0.81 10.90 -11.49
N VAL A 50 0.94 11.02 -10.17
CA VAL A 50 1.37 12.23 -9.47
C VAL A 50 2.89 12.40 -9.53
N ILE A 51 3.69 11.33 -9.42
CA ILE A 51 5.16 11.46 -9.46
C ILE A 51 5.66 12.07 -10.79
N PRO A 52 5.18 11.62 -11.96
CA PRO A 52 5.52 12.27 -13.23
C PRO A 52 5.09 13.75 -13.28
N MET A 53 3.92 14.09 -12.72
CA MET A 53 3.42 15.47 -12.69
C MET A 53 4.28 16.39 -11.82
N MET A 54 5.01 15.84 -10.85
CA MET A 54 5.95 16.59 -10.00
C MET A 54 7.32 16.84 -10.68
N GLY A 55 7.54 16.34 -11.90
CA GLY A 55 8.80 16.54 -12.63
C GLY A 55 9.96 15.66 -12.16
N PHE A 56 9.67 14.58 -11.43
CA PHE A 56 10.67 13.62 -10.98
C PHE A 56 11.17 12.72 -12.12
N SER A 57 12.39 12.19 -11.98
CA SER A 57 12.98 11.26 -12.96
C SER A 57 12.28 9.90 -12.95
N ASP A 58 12.35 9.18 -14.07
CA ASP A 58 11.76 7.84 -14.20
C ASP A 58 12.27 6.87 -13.13
N THR A 59 13.55 6.93 -12.78
CA THR A 59 14.12 6.11 -11.69
C THR A 59 13.43 6.40 -10.36
N LEU A 60 13.19 7.67 -10.04
CA LEU A 60 12.53 8.06 -8.79
C LEU A 60 11.05 7.65 -8.78
N LYS A 61 10.38 7.70 -9.94
CA LYS A 61 9.01 7.18 -10.13
C LYS A 61 8.91 5.72 -9.76
N TRP A 62 9.78 4.87 -10.29
CA TRP A 62 9.73 3.43 -10.00
C TRP A 62 10.05 3.12 -8.54
N VAL A 63 10.93 3.91 -7.90
CA VAL A 63 11.20 3.78 -6.46
C VAL A 63 9.97 4.16 -5.64
N GLY A 64 9.33 5.29 -5.93
CA GLY A 64 8.11 5.73 -5.24
C GLY A 64 6.98 4.72 -5.37
N VAL A 65 6.64 4.34 -6.62
CA VAL A 65 5.60 3.35 -6.92
C VAL A 65 5.86 1.98 -6.26
N ALA A 66 7.11 1.61 -6.03
CA ALA A 66 7.45 0.34 -5.37
C ALA A 66 7.43 0.43 -3.84
N MET A 67 7.82 1.57 -3.26
CA MET A 67 8.07 1.72 -1.82
C MET A 67 6.92 2.37 -1.06
N GLU A 68 6.22 3.33 -1.66
CA GLU A 68 5.14 4.06 -1.00
C GLU A 68 3.91 3.19 -0.74
N PRO A 69 3.40 2.37 -1.68
CA PRO A 69 2.21 1.56 -1.44
C PRO A 69 2.35 0.56 -0.28
N PRO A 70 3.47 -0.17 -0.13
CA PRO A 70 3.71 -1.00 1.05
C PRO A 70 3.72 -0.22 2.37
N LEU A 71 4.39 0.93 2.40
CA LEU A 71 4.54 1.75 3.59
C LEU A 71 3.21 2.37 4.00
N VAL A 72 2.43 2.85 3.04
CA VAL A 72 1.09 3.40 3.30
C VAL A 72 0.14 2.30 3.77
N ALA A 73 0.15 1.12 3.13
CA ALA A 73 -0.69 0.00 3.56
C ALA A 73 -0.36 -0.44 5.01
N LEU A 74 0.93 -0.56 5.36
CA LEU A 74 1.33 -0.83 6.76
C LEU A 74 0.94 0.31 7.70
N GLY A 75 1.14 1.56 7.28
CA GLY A 75 0.81 2.75 8.07
C GLY A 75 -0.68 2.86 8.38
N VAL A 76 -1.55 2.63 7.39
CA VAL A 76 -3.01 2.62 7.56
C VAL A 76 -3.43 1.53 8.53
N LEU A 77 -2.90 0.32 8.34
CA LEU A 77 -3.18 -0.81 9.23
C LEU A 77 -2.69 -0.55 10.66
N TRP A 78 -1.54 0.08 10.82
CA TRP A 78 -1.04 0.51 12.14
C TRP A 78 -1.95 1.57 12.76
N LEU A 79 -2.39 2.56 11.99
CA LEU A 79 -3.25 3.66 12.46
C LEU A 79 -4.60 3.15 12.95
N ILE A 80 -5.22 2.20 12.24
CA ILE A 80 -6.46 1.55 12.68
C ILE A 80 -6.28 0.87 14.04
N ARG A 81 -5.16 0.18 14.25
CA ARG A 81 -4.88 -0.49 15.53
C ARG A 81 -4.57 0.50 16.64
N TYR A 82 -3.81 1.54 16.33
CA TYR A 82 -3.53 2.62 17.27
C TYR A 82 -4.83 3.29 17.75
N ALA A 83 -5.74 3.59 16.83
CA ALA A 83 -7.06 4.15 17.15
C ALA A 83 -7.87 3.20 18.04
N LYS A 84 -7.89 1.90 17.72
CA LYS A 84 -8.62 0.89 18.50
C LYS A 84 -8.07 0.68 19.91
N ARG A 85 -6.77 0.87 20.14
CA ARG A 85 -6.14 0.76 21.47
C ARG A 85 -6.41 1.97 22.37
N ASN A 86 -6.70 3.12 21.78
CA ASN A 86 -6.92 4.38 22.50
C ASN A 86 -8.41 4.77 22.61
N GLN A 87 -9.33 3.91 22.19
CA GLN A 87 -10.77 3.98 22.47
C GLN A 87 -11.13 3.11 23.67
#